data_AF-A0A1W9UNU3-F1
#
_entry.id   AF-A0A1W9UNU3-F1
#
_cell.length_a   1.000
_cell.length_b   1.000
_cell.length_c   1.000
_cell.angle_alpha   90.00
_cell.angle_beta   90.00
_cell.angle_gamma   90.00
#
_symmetry.space_group_name_H-M   'P 1'
#
loop_
_entity.id
_entity.type
_entity.pdbx_description
1 polymer ?
#
loop_
_entity_poly.entity_id
_entity_poly.type
_entity_poly.pdbx_seq_one_letter_code
_entity_poly.pdbx_strand_id
1 'polypeptide(L)' 'MPILLSDSLSNLENLDDARWDTFVTQSPAGHLLQSSRWGELKARFGWQVERLALEQGGELRAGAQILFRRLPLGRTLA' A
#
# COMPACT_ATOMS: atom_id res chain seq x y z
N MET A 1 -22.88 18.68 -6.51
CA MET A 1 -21.51 18.83 -6.00
C MET A 1 -20.61 17.87 -6.73
N PRO A 2 -19.63 18.34 -7.51
CA PRO A 2 -18.68 17.44 -8.15
C PRO A 2 -17.63 17.04 -7.11
N ILE A 3 -17.48 15.73 -6.93
CA ILE A 3 -16.35 15.11 -6.27
C ILE A 3 -15.10 15.54 -7.05
N LEU A 4 -14.26 16.36 -6.43
CA LEU A 4 -12.98 16.81 -6.97
C LEU A 4 -12.06 15.60 -7.11
N LEU A 5 -12.04 15.00 -8.30
CA LEU A 5 -11.07 13.99 -8.75
C LEU A 5 -9.62 14.57 -8.88
N SER A 6 -9.35 15.73 -8.29
CA SER A 6 -8.02 16.35 -8.22
C SER A 6 -7.14 15.83 -7.08
N ASP A 7 -7.71 15.08 -6.13
CA ASP A 7 -6.93 14.27 -5.19
C ASP A 7 -6.44 13.03 -5.93
N SER A 8 -5.49 13.26 -6.82
CA SER A 8 -4.86 12.29 -7.69
C SER A 8 -4.46 11.04 -6.89
N LEU A 9 -5.10 9.91 -7.24
CA LEU A 9 -4.55 8.57 -7.03
C LEU A 9 -3.25 8.48 -7.82
N SER A 10 -2.22 9.15 -7.34
CA SER A 10 -0.87 8.93 -7.81
C SER A 10 -0.59 7.48 -7.45
N ASN A 11 -0.34 6.64 -8.46
CA ASN A 11 0.69 5.63 -8.26
C ASN A 11 1.90 6.45 -7.84
N LEU A 12 2.11 6.57 -6.53
CA LEU A 12 3.26 7.21 -5.94
C LEU A 12 4.42 6.34 -6.38
N GLU A 13 4.96 6.61 -7.57
CA GLU A 13 6.14 5.96 -8.15
C GLU A 13 7.36 6.05 -7.21
N ASN A 14 7.23 6.74 -6.06
CA ASN A 14 8.23 6.88 -5.04
C ASN A 14 7.65 6.86 -3.60
N LEU A 15 6.75 5.93 -3.28
CA LEU A 15 6.38 5.63 -1.89
C LEU A 15 7.45 4.72 -1.27
N ASP A 16 8.54 5.32 -0.80
CA ASP A 16 9.63 4.56 -0.19
C ASP A 16 9.21 3.87 1.13
N ASP A 17 9.93 2.81 1.49
CA ASP A 17 9.62 1.98 2.65
C ASP A 17 9.65 2.76 3.97
N ALA A 18 10.51 3.78 4.09
CA ALA A 18 10.66 4.56 5.31
C ALA A 18 9.47 5.51 5.54
N ARG A 19 9.03 6.21 4.49
CA ARG A 19 7.85 7.07 4.49
C ARG A 19 6.60 6.25 4.77
N TRP A 20 6.50 5.07 4.15
CA TRP A 20 5.41 4.14 4.38
C TRP A 20 5.37 3.63 5.83
N ASP A 21 6.49 3.14 6.36
CA ASP A 21 6.55 2.60 7.72
C ASP A 21 6.32 3.66 8.79
N THR A 22 6.73 4.91 8.53
CA THR A 22 6.39 6.05 9.39
C THR A 22 4.87 6.25 9.44
N PHE A 23 4.21 6.27 8.29
CA PHE A 23 2.75 6.36 8.21
C PHE A 23 2.05 5.19 8.91
N VAL A 24 2.50 3.95 8.68
CA VAL A 24 1.91 2.77 9.33
C VAL A 24 2.06 2.83 10.85
N THR A 25 3.22 3.24 11.35
CA THR A 25 3.49 3.30 12.81
C THR A 25 2.70 4.41 13.51
N GLN A 26 2.41 5.50 12.82
CA GLN A 26 1.64 6.63 13.35
C GLN A 26 0.12 6.42 13.24
N SER A 27 -0.34 5.51 12.38
CA SER A 27 -1.76 5.26 12.16
C SER A 27 -2.37 4.49 13.34
N PRO A 28 -3.55 4.90 13.86
CA PRO A 28 -4.30 4.12 14.85
C PRO A 28 -4.70 2.73 14.35
N ALA A 29 -4.82 2.56 13.02
CA ALA A 29 -5.09 1.29 12.36
C ALA A 29 -3.82 0.61 11.82
N GLY A 30 -2.64 1.12 12.21
CA GLY A 30 -1.34 0.57 11.85
C GLY A 30 -1.18 -0.86 12.36
N HIS A 31 -0.73 -1.76 11.48
CA HIS A 31 -0.53 -3.16 11.83
C HIS A 31 0.73 -3.70 11.15
N LEU A 32 1.39 -4.69 11.77
CA LEU A 32 2.60 -5.33 11.24
C LEU A 32 2.43 -5.82 9.78
N LEU A 33 1.25 -6.33 9.44
CA LEU A 33 0.93 -6.83 8.08
C LEU A 33 0.95 -5.73 7.01
N GLN A 34 0.82 -4.48 7.43
CA GLN A 34 0.93 -3.30 6.58
C GLN A 34 2.38 -2.80 6.49
N SER A 35 3.34 -3.31 7.27
CA SER A 35 4.74 -2.86 7.20
C SER A 35 5.41 -3.23 5.87
N SER A 36 6.41 -2.42 5.49
CA SER A 36 7.20 -2.61 4.29
C SER A 36 7.89 -3.98 4.27
N ARG A 37 8.55 -4.33 5.37
CA ARG A 37 9.26 -5.59 5.59
C ARG A 37 8.37 -6.82 5.51
N TRP A 38 7.11 -6.70 5.93
CA TRP A 38 6.16 -7.79 5.74
C TRP A 38 5.89 -8.01 4.25
N GLY A 39 5.72 -6.94 3.48
CA GLY A 39 5.64 -6.99 2.02
C GLY A 39 6.85 -7.68 1.40
N GLU A 40 8.07 -7.24 1.73
CA GLU A 40 9.31 -7.87 1.25
C GLU A 40 9.40 -9.37 1.58
N LEU A 41 9.06 -9.73 2.81
CA LEU A 41 9.01 -11.12 3.24
C LEU A 41 8.05 -11.93 2.36
N LYS A 42 6.83 -11.43 2.14
CA LYS A 42 5.82 -12.12 1.34
C LYS A 42 6.20 -12.19 -0.13
N ALA A 43 6.87 -11.16 -0.67
CA ALA A 43 7.36 -11.16 -2.04
C ALA A 43 8.28 -12.34 -2.33
N ARG A 44 9.15 -12.71 -1.36
CA ARG A 44 10.03 -13.90 -1.44
C ARG A 44 9.27 -15.23 -1.53
N PHE A 45 7.99 -15.26 -1.19
CA PHE A 45 7.10 -16.43 -1.31
C PHE A 45 6.13 -16.33 -2.51
N GLY A 46 6.48 -15.53 -3.52
CA GLY A 46 5.73 -15.43 -4.78
C GLY A 46 4.47 -14.58 -4.69
N TRP A 47 4.40 -13.67 -3.71
CA TRP A 47 3.37 -12.63 -3.66
C TRP A 47 3.85 -11.40 -4.43
N GLN A 48 2.95 -10.71 -5.10
CA GLN A 48 3.17 -9.37 -5.61
C GLN A 48 2.63 -8.39 -4.56
N VAL A 49 3.38 -7.33 -4.30
CA VAL A 49 3.04 -6.36 -3.25
C VAL A 49 2.80 -5.05 -3.94
N GLU A 50 1.62 -4.48 -3.73
CA GLU A 50 1.28 -3.15 -4.19
C GLU A 50 0.90 -2.30 -2.98
N ARG A 51 1.27 -1.03 -3.01
CA ARG A 51 0.88 -0.07 -1.97
C ARG A 51 0.14 1.08 -2.62
N LEU A 52 -1.02 1.41 -2.06
CA LEU A 52 -1.82 2.55 -2.46
C LEU A 52 -1.90 3.50 -1.28
N ALA A 53 -1.83 4.80 -1.54
CA ALA A 53 -2.03 5.81 -0.53
C ALA A 53 -2.79 7.01 -1.08
N LEU A 54 -3.55 7.66 -0.19
CA LEU A 54 -4.16 8.95 -0.42
C LEU A 54 -3.30 10.00 0.25
N GLU A 55 -2.88 11.00 -0.53
CA GLU A 55 -2.06 12.11 -0.05
C GLU A 55 -2.89 13.39 -0.05
N GLN A 56 -2.77 14.18 1.01
CA GLN A 56 -3.35 15.51 1.10
C GLN A 56 -2.30 16.46 1.69
N GLY A 57 -1.85 17.43 0.89
CA GLY A 57 -0.88 18.43 1.34
C GLY A 57 0.50 17.87 1.72
N GLY A 58 0.98 16.81 1.02
CA GLY A 58 2.26 16.16 1.32
C GLY A 58 2.18 15.04 2.36
N GLU A 59 1.06 14.95 3.08
CA GLU A 59 0.85 13.95 4.13
C GLU A 59 -0.02 12.78 3.67
N LEU A 60 0.37 11.57 4.04
CA LEU A 60 -0.44 10.38 3.82
C LEU A 60 -1.65 10.38 4.77
N ARG A 61 -2.86 10.37 4.21
CA ARG A 61 -4.13 10.36 4.97
C ARG A 61 -4.72 8.98 5.12
N ALA A 62 -4.51 8.12 4.13
CA ALA A 62 -4.94 6.74 4.14
C ALA A 62 -4.00 5.92 3.25
N GLY A 63 -3.93 4.62 3.48
CA GLY A 63 -3.19 3.73 2.62
C GLY A 63 -3.43 2.27 2.94
N ALA A 64 -3.12 1.42 1.97
CA ALA A 64 -3.14 -0.03 2.13
C ALA A 64 -2.02 -0.69 1.32
N GLN A 65 -1.37 -1.66 1.94
CA GLN A 65 -0.54 -2.68 1.30
C GLN A 65 -1.43 -3.87 0.95
N ILE A 66 -1.45 -4.21 -0.34
CA ILE A 66 -2.25 -5.29 -0.93
C ILE A 66 -1.30 -6.38 -1.41
N LEU A 67 -1.63 -7.64 -1.12
CA LEU A 67 -0.79 -8.79 -1.42
C LEU A 67 -1.49 -9.66 -2.46
N PHE A 68 -1.04 -9.60 -3.71
CA PHE A 68 -1.57 -10.43 -4.78
C PHE A 68 -0.81 -11.75 -4.89
N ARG A 69 -1.51 -12.87 -5.02
CA ARG A 69 -0.89 -14.16 -5.36
C ARG A 69 -1.65 -14.85 -6.48
N ARG A 70 -0.94 -15.21 -7.54
CA ARG A 70 -1.47 -16.07 -8.59
C ARG A 70 -1.55 -17.51 -8.07
N LEU A 71 -2.74 -18.09 -8.16
CA LEU A 71 -3.00 -19.49 -7.91
C LEU A 71 -2.89 -20.29 -9.21
N PRO A 72 -2.69 -21.62 -9.12
CA PRO A 72 -2.87 -22.50 -10.27
C PRO A 72 -4.24 -22.27 -10.92
N LEU A 73 -4.33 -22.44 -12.24
CA LEU A 73 -5.54 -22.20 -13.06
C LEU A 73 -5.92 -20.72 -13.25
N GLY A 74 -4.98 -19.79 -13.06
CA GLY A 74 -5.15 -18.38 -13.44
C GLY A 74 -6.03 -17.55 -12.50
N ARG A 75 -6.22 -17.97 -11.24
CA ARG A 75 -6.95 -17.17 -10.22
C ARG A 75 -5.98 -16.30 -9.41
N THR A 76 -6.46 -15.19 -8.83
CA THR A 76 -5.65 -14.30 -7.97
C THR A 76 -6.29 -14.19 -6.59
N LEU A 77 -5.49 -14.31 -5.53
CA LEU A 77 -5.86 -13.93 -4.16
C LEU A 77 -5.31 -12.53 -3.88
N ALA A 78 -6.10 -11.69 -3.22
CA ALA A 78 -5.76 -10.34 -2.76
C ALA A 78 -6.08 -10.18 -1.27
#